data_AF-A0A1I5SZD4-F1
#
_entry.id   AF-A0A1I5SZD4-F1
#
_cell.length_a   1.000
_cell.length_b   1.000
_cell.length_c   1.000
_cell.angle_alpha   90.00
_cell.angle_beta   90.00
_cell.angle_gamma   90.00
#
_symmetry.space_group_name_H-M   'P 1'
#
loop_
_entity.id
_entity.type
_entity.pdbx_description
1 polymer ?
#
loop_
_entity_poly.entity_id
_entity_poly.type
_entity_poly.pdbx_seq_one_letter_code
_entity_poly.pdbx_strand_id
1 'polypeptide(L)' 'MRDVLFKKLIAPGKGYEEEFINEGCFHAWGSCFEDDGLTLVQYSIAIIEDKQGFVHEIKPSNVKFVVEPQDHNFEPPW' A
#
# COMPACT_ATOMS: atom_id res chain seq x y z
N MET A 1 -15.32 1.74 2.89
CA MET A 1 -13.87 2.07 2.76
C MET A 1 -13.21 0.77 2.29
N ARG A 2 -12.21 0.79 1.39
CA ARG A 2 -11.61 -0.44 0.85
C ARG A 2 -10.23 -0.65 1.49
N ASP A 3 -10.00 -1.81 2.08
CA ASP A 3 -8.71 -2.17 2.68
C ASP A 3 -7.69 -2.61 1.63
N VAL A 4 -6.42 -2.30 1.90
CA VAL A 4 -5.29 -2.45 0.98
C VAL A 4 -4.07 -3.03 1.71
N LEU A 5 -3.43 -4.01 1.09
CA LEU A 5 -2.18 -4.62 1.56
C LEU A 5 -0.99 -3.98 0.83
N PHE A 6 0.12 -3.67 1.52
CA PHE A 6 1.29 -3.06 0.87
C PHE A 6 2.67 -3.42 1.45
N LYS A 7 3.71 -3.43 0.60
CA LYS A 7 5.10 -3.79 0.96
C LYS A 7 6.09 -2.62 0.91
N LYS A 8 6.75 -2.33 2.04
CA LYS A 8 7.95 -1.48 2.13
C LYS A 8 9.21 -2.34 2.02
N LEU A 9 10.19 -1.93 1.23
CA LEU A 9 11.47 -2.63 1.10
C LEU A 9 12.38 -2.29 2.29
N ILE A 10 12.71 -3.29 3.11
CA ILE A 10 13.82 -3.22 4.08
C ILE A 10 14.81 -4.34 3.72
N ALA A 11 16.09 -4.08 4.00
CA ALA A 11 17.30 -4.72 3.49
C ALA A 11 17.26 -6.26 3.28
N PRO A 12 18.03 -6.79 2.30
CA PRO A 12 18.08 -8.22 2.01
C PRO A 12 18.71 -9.00 3.17
N GLY A 13 18.00 -10.01 3.70
CA GLY A 13 18.59 -10.96 4.66
C GLY A 13 17.65 -11.53 5.71
N LYS A 14 16.42 -11.03 5.84
CA LYS A 14 15.40 -11.62 6.72
C LYS A 14 14.25 -12.17 5.87
N GLY A 15 13.70 -13.31 6.30
CA GLY A 15 12.73 -14.10 5.54
C GLY A 15 11.64 -13.24 4.92
N TYR A 16 11.37 -13.52 3.64
CA TYR A 16 10.49 -12.77 2.74
C TYR A 16 9.02 -12.69 3.19
N GLU A 17 8.65 -13.08 4.41
CA GLU A 17 7.26 -13.18 4.88
C GLU A 17 7.00 -12.56 6.27
N GLU A 18 8.02 -12.27 7.09
CA GLU A 18 7.80 -11.87 8.49
C GLU A 18 7.81 -10.35 8.75
N GLU A 19 8.18 -9.51 7.78
CA GLU A 19 8.32 -8.04 7.96
C GLU A 19 7.31 -7.21 7.14
N PHE A 20 6.04 -7.64 7.08
CA PHE A 20 5.00 -6.97 6.28
C PHE A 20 3.98 -6.24 7.16
N ILE A 21 3.70 -4.97 6.83
CA ILE A 21 2.48 -4.29 7.29
C ILE A 21 1.36 -4.73 6.34
N ASN A 22 0.60 -5.72 6.77
CA ASN A 22 -0.38 -6.42 5.96
C ASN A 22 -1.76 -5.75 5.98
N GLU A 23 -1.93 -4.45 6.19
CA GLU A 23 -3.26 -3.81 6.18
C GLU A 23 -3.16 -2.27 6.26
N GLY A 24 -3.92 -1.57 5.42
CA GLY A 24 -4.06 -0.11 5.43
C GLY A 24 -5.15 0.40 4.47
N CYS A 25 -5.48 1.68 4.51
CA CYS A 25 -6.46 2.33 3.63
C CYS A 25 -5.76 3.02 2.47
N PHE A 26 -6.10 2.67 1.23
CA PHE A 26 -5.56 3.37 0.07
C PHE A 26 -6.25 4.71 -0.16
N HIS A 27 -5.46 5.77 -0.31
CA HIS A 27 -5.96 7.13 -0.54
C HIS A 27 -5.86 7.52 -2.01
N ALA A 28 -4.65 7.41 -2.60
CA ALA A 28 -4.38 7.93 -3.93
C ALA A 28 -3.13 7.33 -4.56
N TRP A 29 -3.02 7.49 -5.88
CA TRP A 29 -1.76 7.36 -6.61
C TRP A 29 -1.03 8.70 -6.62
N GLY A 30 0.25 8.69 -6.25
CA GLY A 30 1.17 9.83 -6.33
C GLY A 30 2.15 9.69 -7.50
N SER A 31 2.64 10.84 -7.98
CA SER A 31 3.80 10.90 -8.88
C SER A 31 5.04 11.25 -8.07
N CYS A 32 6.09 10.44 -8.21
CA CYS A 32 7.38 10.67 -7.57
C CYS A 32 8.45 10.92 -8.64
N PHE A 33 9.42 11.76 -8.27
CA PHE A 33 10.58 12.07 -9.09
C PHE A 33 11.83 11.76 -8.27
N GLU A 34 12.77 11.05 -8.87
CA GLU A 34 14.06 10.74 -8.27
C GLU A 34 15.15 11.23 -9.21
N ASP A 35 16.03 12.06 -8.67
CA ASP A 35 17.17 12.65 -9.37
C ASP A 35 18.45 12.20 -8.66
N ASP A 36 19.27 11.43 -9.38
CA ASP A 36 20.57 10.95 -8.89
C ASP A 36 21.74 11.80 -9.39
N GLY A 37 21.44 12.96 -10.01
CA GLY A 37 22.40 13.87 -10.62
C GLY A 37 22.87 13.45 -12.02
N LEU A 38 22.54 12.23 -12.47
CA LEU A 38 22.81 11.74 -13.83
C LEU A 38 21.52 11.61 -14.64
N THR A 39 20.44 11.22 -13.99
CA THR A 39 19.14 10.95 -14.60
C THR A 39 18.01 11.46 -13.72
N LEU A 40 16.95 11.93 -14.38
CA LEU A 40 15.68 12.22 -13.72
C LEU A 40 14.70 11.10 -14.09
N VAL A 41 14.25 10.36 -13.09
CA VAL A 41 13.27 9.28 -13.26
C VAL A 41 11.95 9.68 -12.61
N GLN A 42 10.86 9.51 -13.35
CA GLN A 42 9.50 9.64 -12.84
C GLN A 42 8.87 8.26 -12.67
N TYR A 43 8.25 8.02 -11.53
CA TYR A 43 7.49 6.79 -11.28
C TYR A 43 6.26 7.03 -10.40
N SER A 44 5.33 6.08 -10.42
CA SER A 44 4.10 6.14 -9.62
C SER A 44 4.28 5.43 -8.27
N ILE A 45 3.62 5.93 -7.24
CA ILE A 45 3.57 5.36 -5.89
C ILE A 45 2.12 5.32 -5.37
N ALA A 46 1.78 4.36 -4.53
CA ALA A 46 0.53 4.34 -3.76
C ALA A 46 0.74 5.06 -2.43
N ILE A 47 -0.23 5.88 -2.03
CA ILE A 47 -0.31 6.51 -0.73
C ILE A 47 -1.32 5.74 0.12
N ILE A 48 -0.84 5.13 1.20
CA ILE A 48 -1.64 4.23 2.04
C ILE A 48 -1.43 4.55 3.51
N GLU A 49 -2.50 4.71 4.27
CA GLU A 49 -2.47 4.92 5.72
C GLU A 49 -2.64 3.59 6.45
N ASP A 50 -1.75 3.27 7.39
CA ASP A 50 -1.87 2.06 8.22
C ASP A 50 -2.87 2.24 9.38
N LYS A 51 -3.14 1.16 10.13
CA LYS A 51 -4.07 1.19 11.27
C LYS A 51 -3.60 2.08 12.43
N GLN A 52 -2.33 2.44 12.46
CA GLN A 52 -1.73 3.31 13.45
C GLN A 52 -1.79 4.79 13.02
N GLY A 53 -2.32 5.08 11.82
CA GLY A 53 -2.46 6.43 11.27
C GLY A 53 -1.20 6.95 10.57
N PHE A 54 -0.22 6.10 10.30
CA PHE A 54 0.97 6.51 9.54
C PHE A 54 0.73 6.35 8.04
N VAL A 55 1.13 7.36 7.28
CA VAL A 55 1.06 7.35 5.82
C VAL A 55 2.35 6.77 5.24
N HIS A 56 2.20 5.83 4.31
CA HIS A 56 3.29 5.15 3.64
C HIS A 56 3.21 5.33 2.12
N GLU A 57 4.39 5.48 1.51
CA GLU A 57 4.59 5.57 0.07
C GLU A 57 5.11 4.23 -0.47
N ILE A 58 4.32 3.58 -1.34
CA ILE A 58 4.57 2.19 -1.71
C ILE A 58 4.58 2.00 -3.22
N LYS A 59 5.53 1.21 -3.72
CA LYS A 59 5.59 0.88 -5.15
C LYS A 59 4.34 0.10 -5.59
N PRO A 60 3.78 0.35 -6.79
CA PRO A 60 2.57 -0.34 -7.25
C PRO A 60 2.69 -1.88 -7.25
N SER A 61 3.86 -2.43 -7.57
CA SER A 61 4.13 -3.87 -7.57
C SER A 61 3.99 -4.54 -6.20
N ASN A 62 3.97 -3.72 -5.15
CA ASN A 62 3.94 -4.13 -3.76
C ASN A 62 2.55 -3.96 -3.16
N VAL A 63 1.54 -3.57 -3.95
CA VAL A 63 0.17 -3.30 -3.49
C VAL A 63 -0.78 -4.38 -3.98
N LYS A 64 -1.61 -4.91 -3.07
CA LYS A 64 -2.73 -5.79 -3.40
C LYS A 64 -4.00 -5.24 -2.78
N PHE A 65 -4.97 -4.89 -3.61
CA PHE A 65 -6.31 -4.53 -3.15
C PHE A 65 -7.05 -5.79 -2.76
N VAL A 66 -7.56 -5.82 -1.53
CA VAL A 66 -8.41 -6.90 -1.04
C VAL A 66 -9.84 -6.36 -0.95
N VAL A 67 -10.79 -7.17 -1.41
CA VAL A 67 -12.19 -6.90 -1.18
C VAL A 67 -12.53 -7.66 0.10
N GLU A 68 -12.95 -6.95 1.15
CA GLU A 68 -13.53 -7.64 2.31
C GLU A 68 -14.69 -8.52 1.81
N PRO A 69 -14.78 -9.79 2.24
CA PRO A 69 -15.97 -10.57 1.97
C PRO A 69 -17.16 -9.78 2.49
N GLN A 70 -18.10 -9.41 1.60
CA GLN A 70 -19.37 -8.89 2.08
C GLN A 70 -19.97 -9.96 2.97
N ASP A 71 -20.19 -9.61 4.24
CA ASP A 71 -20.96 -10.45 5.13
C ASP A 71 -22.31 -10.67 4.44
N HIS A 72 -22.59 -11.88 3.96
CA HIS A 72 -23.81 -12.18 3.20
C HIS A 72 -25.10 -11.94 4.02
N ASN A 73 -24.95 -11.60 5.30
CA ASN A 73 -26.00 -11.21 6.24
C ASN A 73 -26.17 -9.68 6.39
N PHE A 74 -25.45 -8.83 5.63
CA PHE A 74 -25.68 -7.39 5.65
C PHE A 74 -26.97 -7.05 4.89
N GLU A 75 -28.10 -7.06 5.58
CA GLU A 75 -29.31 -6.39 5.11
C GLU A 75 -29.14 -4.87 5.30
N PRO A 76 -29.09 -4.06 4.23
CA PRO A 76 -29.13 -2.61 4.36
C PRO A 76 -30.42 -2.18 5.07
N PRO A 77 -30.40 -1.12 5.90
CA PRO A 77 -31.51 -0.73 6.77
C PRO A 77 -32.63 0.05 6.05
N TRP A 78 -33.08 -0.43 4.89
CA TRP A 78 -34.22 0.15 4.16
C TRP A 78 -35.37 -0.83 3.94
#